data_AF-A0A371DDH2-F1
#
_entry.id   AF-A0A371DDH2-F1
#
_cell.length_a   1.000
_cell.length_b   1.000
_cell.length_c   1.000
_cell.angle_alpha   90.00
_cell.angle_beta   90.00
_cell.angle_gamma   90.00
#
_symmetry.space_group_name_H-M   'P 1'
#
loop_
_entity.id
_entity.type
_entity.pdbx_description
1 polymer ?
#
loop_
_entity_poly.entity_id
_entity_poly.type
_entity_poly.pdbx_seq_one_letter_code
_entity_poly.pdbx_strand_id
1 'polypeptide(L)' 'MVKSKEEVIAQFNEEVNMTVEELEAWLEDPKSRKAGTGVGIESGHKIIEILRKNPTKDPEKYDDVR' A
#
# COMPACT_ATOMS: atom_id res chain seq x y z
N MET A 1 19.23 11.83 2.47
CA MET A 1 19.13 10.97 3.67
C MET A 1 18.13 9.87 3.36
N VAL A 2 18.40 8.63 3.72
CA VAL A 2 17.44 7.52 3.57
C VAL A 2 16.58 7.51 4.83
N LYS A 3 15.27 7.32 4.68
CA LYS A 3 14.33 7.24 5.82
C LYS A 3 14.61 5.99 6.65
N SER A 4 14.40 6.06 7.96
CA SER A 4 14.41 4.88 8.82
C SER A 4 13.23 3.95 8.52
N LYS A 5 13.31 2.69 8.94
CA LYS A 5 12.20 1.73 8.79
C LYS A 5 10.94 2.27 9.48
N GLU A 6 11.10 2.83 10.67
CA GLU A 6 10.03 3.39 11.49
C GLU A 6 9.37 4.59 10.79
N GLU A 7 10.16 5.46 10.17
CA GLU A 7 9.64 6.59 9.38
C GLU A 7 8.84 6.12 8.16
N VAL A 8 9.30 5.07 7.48
CA VAL A 8 8.59 4.50 6.32
C VAL A 8 7.27 3.86 6.76
N ILE A 9 7.28 3.10 7.85
CA ILE A 9 6.06 2.47 8.39
C ILE A 9 5.05 3.52 8.84
N ALA A 10 5.50 4.55 9.56
CA ALA A 10 4.63 5.65 10.00
C ALA A 10 3.97 6.35 8.81
N GLN A 11 4.76 6.68 7.78
CA GLN A 11 4.24 7.30 6.57
C GLN A 11 3.26 6.39 5.82
N PHE A 12 3.58 5.09 5.67
CA PHE A 12 2.67 4.15 5.02
C PHE A 12 1.32 4.08 5.75
N ASN A 13 1.34 4.03 7.09
CA ASN A 13 0.13 3.96 7.90
C ASN A 13 -0.72 5.24 7.81
N GLU A 14 -0.08 6.38 7.64
CA GLU A 14 -0.73 7.69 7.45
C GLU A 14 -1.33 7.83 6.04
N GLU A 15 -0.58 7.46 5.00
CA GLU A 15 -0.97 7.68 3.60
C GLU A 15 -1.96 6.63 3.07
N VAL A 16 -1.86 5.38 3.53
CA VAL A 16 -2.76 4.31 3.09
C VAL A 16 -4.02 4.34 3.95
N ASN A 17 -5.03 5.06 3.48
CA ASN A 17 -6.29 5.30 4.20
C ASN A 17 -7.51 4.53 3.68
N MET A 18 -7.32 3.62 2.70
CA MET A 18 -8.37 2.76 2.15
C MET A 18 -8.27 1.34 2.72
N THR A 19 -9.40 0.62 2.76
CA THR A 19 -9.39 -0.83 3.05
C THR A 19 -8.89 -1.63 1.85
N VAL A 20 -8.61 -2.91 2.07
CA VAL A 20 -8.22 -3.84 0.99
C VAL A 20 -9.29 -3.87 -0.09
N GLU A 21 -10.55 -4.00 0.30
CA GLU A 21 -11.70 -4.13 -0.59
C GLU A 21 -11.91 -2.85 -1.41
N GLU A 22 -11.77 -1.68 -0.79
CA GLU A 22 -11.88 -0.39 -1.45
C GLU A 22 -10.78 -0.18 -2.49
N LEU A 23 -9.54 -0.56 -2.14
CA LEU A 23 -8.41 -0.45 -3.05
C LEU A 23 -8.50 -1.48 -4.20
N GLU A 24 -8.94 -2.72 -3.92
CA GLU A 24 -9.19 -3.73 -4.96
C GLU A 24 -10.24 -3.26 -5.96
N ALA A 25 -11.39 -2.77 -5.47
CA ALA A 25 -12.44 -2.25 -6.34
C ALA A 25 -11.95 -1.08 -7.20
N TRP A 26 -11.10 -0.20 -6.64
CA TRP A 26 -10.48 0.88 -7.41
C TRP A 26 -9.57 0.35 -8.52
N LEU A 27 -8.70 -0.63 -8.24
CA LEU A 27 -7.76 -1.18 -9.21
C LEU A 27 -8.46 -1.95 -10.35
N GLU A 28 -9.65 -2.51 -10.10
CA GLU A 28 -10.47 -3.18 -11.11
C GLU A 28 -11.23 -2.20 -12.02
N ASP A 29 -11.51 -0.96 -11.56
CA ASP A 29 -12.21 0.05 -12.37
C ASP A 29 -11.35 0.45 -13.59
N PRO A 30 -11.88 0.42 -14.84
CA PRO A 30 -11.15 0.86 -16.03
C PRO A 30 -10.57 2.28 -15.97
N LYS A 31 -11.12 3.15 -15.10
CA LYS A 31 -10.59 4.50 -14.83
C LYS A 31 -9.23 4.46 -14.15
N SER A 32 -8.94 3.47 -13.30
CA SER A 32 -7.64 3.37 -12.62
C SER A 32 -6.50 3.18 -13.62
N ARG A 33 -6.73 2.37 -14.67
CA ARG A 33 -5.78 2.17 -15.78
C ARG A 33 -5.49 3.44 -16.58
N LYS A 34 -6.42 4.40 -16.56
CA LYS A 34 -6.28 5.71 -17.24
C LYS A 34 -5.74 6.80 -16.32
N ALA A 35 -5.74 6.59 -15.00
CA ALA A 35 -5.35 7.59 -14.02
C ALA A 35 -3.81 7.76 -13.90
N GLY A 36 -3.00 6.91 -14.52
CA GLY A 36 -1.54 6.99 -14.39
C GLY A 36 -0.74 6.20 -15.44
N THR A 37 0.53 5.98 -15.14
CA THR A 37 1.53 5.34 -16.05
C THR A 37 1.63 3.82 -15.88
N GLY A 38 0.69 3.19 -15.17
CA GLY A 38 0.72 1.76 -14.83
C GLY A 38 1.44 1.45 -13.50
N VAL A 39 2.42 2.26 -13.08
CA VAL A 39 3.13 2.10 -11.80
C VAL A 39 2.18 2.12 -10.60
N GLY A 40 1.14 2.97 -10.65
CA GLY A 40 0.12 3.03 -9.59
C GLY A 40 -0.67 1.72 -9.45
N ILE A 41 -0.87 0.97 -10.54
CA ILE A 41 -1.58 -0.33 -10.50
C ILE A 41 -0.71 -1.37 -9.81
N GLU A 42 0.58 -1.45 -10.20
CA GLU A 42 1.51 -2.39 -9.58
C GLU A 42 1.72 -2.08 -8.09
N SER A 43 1.90 -0.80 -7.74
CA SER A 43 2.02 -0.37 -6.35
C SER A 43 0.74 -0.64 -5.56
N GLY A 44 -0.45 -0.43 -6.16
CA GLY A 44 -1.73 -0.75 -5.53
C GLY A 44 -1.86 -2.23 -5.15
N HIS A 45 -1.46 -3.15 -6.04
CA HIS A 45 -1.45 -4.58 -5.73
C HIS A 45 -0.47 -4.93 -4.59
N LYS A 46 0.71 -4.30 -4.56
CA LYS A 46 1.66 -4.49 -3.43
C LYS A 46 1.10 -4.00 -2.11
N ILE A 47 0.39 -2.86 -2.12
CA ILE A 47 -0.29 -2.34 -0.91
C ILE A 47 -1.34 -3.35 -0.44
N ILE A 48 -2.13 -3.93 -1.34
CA ILE A 48 -3.11 -4.98 -1.00
C ILE A 48 -2.42 -6.19 -0.35
N GLU A 49 -1.31 -6.67 -0.90
CA GLU A 49 -0.56 -7.79 -0.32
C GLU A 49 -0.05 -7.47 1.10
N ILE A 50 0.48 -6.26 1.30
CA ILE A 50 0.92 -5.78 2.61
C ILE A 50 -0.24 -5.73 3.60
N LEU A 51 -1.37 -5.15 3.21
CA LEU A 51 -2.56 -5.02 4.06
C LEU A 51 -3.19 -6.39 4.37
N ARG A 52 -3.16 -7.35 3.44
CA ARG A 52 -3.66 -8.72 3.69
C ARG A 52 -2.81 -9.47 4.72
N LYS A 53 -1.48 -9.25 4.70
CA LYS A 53 -0.57 -9.81 5.72
C LYS A 53 -0.71 -9.10 7.07
N ASN A 54 -0.93 -7.80 7.06
CA ASN A 54 -0.99 -6.95 8.26
C ASN A 54 -2.22 -6.02 8.24
N PRO A 55 -3.44 -6.54 8.41
CA PRO A 55 -4.68 -5.77 8.24
C PRO A 55 -4.88 -4.68 9.30
N THR A 56 -4.26 -4.86 10.47
CA THR A 56 -4.31 -3.88 11.56
C THR A 56 -3.20 -2.83 11.46
N LYS A 57 -2.34 -2.90 10.44
CA LYS A 57 -1.19 -2.01 10.24
C LYS A 57 -0.27 -1.92 11.47
N ASP A 58 -0.09 -3.07 12.13
CA ASP A 58 0.74 -3.19 13.32
C ASP A 58 2.22 -2.95 12.95
N PRO A 59 2.89 -1.92 13.50
CA PRO A 59 4.27 -1.59 13.14
C PRO A 59 5.26 -2.76 13.31
N GLU A 60 5.01 -3.69 14.25
CA GLU A 60 5.90 -4.82 14.52
C GLU A 60 5.72 -5.98 13.53
N LYS A 61 4.63 -5.98 12.75
CA LYS A 61 4.30 -7.06 11.79
C LYS A 61 4.74 -6.77 10.36
N TYR A 62 5.44 -5.66 10.11
CA TYR A 62 6.02 -5.38 8.80
C TYR A 62 7.31 -6.16 8.57
N ASP A 63 7.36 -6.86 7.44
CA ASP A 63 8.55 -7.55 6.94
C ASP A 63 9.75 -6.57 6.90
N ASP A 64 10.95 -7.04 7.25
CA ASP A 64 12.16 -6.23 7.11
C ASP A 64 12.42 -5.93 5.63
N VAL A 65 12.71 -4.65 5.34
CA VAL A 65 13.18 -4.22 4.03
C VAL A 65 14.59 -4.79 3.86
N ARG A 66 14.73 -5.83 3.03
CA ARG A 66 16.03 -6.44 2.70
C ARG A 66 16.83 -5.57 1.74
#